data_AF-A0A0K1S165-F1
#
_entry.id   AF-A0A0K1S165-F1
#
_cell.length_a   1.000
_cell.length_b   1.000
_cell.length_c   1.000
_cell.angle_alpha   90.00
_cell.angle_beta   90.00
_cell.angle_gamma   90.00
#
_symmetry.space_group_name_H-M   'P 1'
#
loop_
_entity.id
_entity.type
_entity.pdbx_description
1 polymer ?
#
loop_
_entity_poly.entity_id
_entity_poly.type
_entity_poly.pdbx_seq_one_letter_code
_entity_poly.pdbx_strand_id
1 'polypeptide(L)' 'MKGRVVLIVHTPRSNKTRIISMRKANNREQKIYQKRLEEN' A
#
# COMPACT_ATOMS: atom_id res chain seq x y z
N MET A 1 -4.73 -16.78 -4.01
CA MET A 1 -4.77 -15.32 -4.31
C MET A 1 -3.39 -14.73 -4.04
N LYS A 2 -2.62 -14.33 -5.06
CA LYS A 2 -1.37 -13.58 -4.84
C LYS A 2 -1.74 -12.16 -4.40
N GLY A 3 -1.37 -11.78 -3.18
CA GLY A 3 -1.62 -10.45 -2.63
C GLY A 3 -1.06 -9.39 -3.57
N ARG A 4 -1.92 -8.50 -4.09
CA ARG A 4 -1.47 -7.38 -4.92
C ARG A 4 -0.99 -6.28 -4.00
N VAL A 5 0.31 -5.96 -4.06
CA VAL A 5 0.86 -4.82 -3.32
C VAL A 5 0.48 -3.52 -4.05
N VAL A 6 -0.15 -2.61 -3.32
CA VAL A 6 -0.49 -1.27 -3.78
C VAL A 6 0.09 -0.24 -2.81
N LEU A 7 0.49 0.91 -3.34
CA LEU A 7 0.85 2.06 -2.53
C LEU A 7 -0.33 3.02 -2.46
N ILE A 8 -0.65 3.47 -1.25
CA ILE A 8 -1.74 4.39 -0.96
C ILE A 8 -1.16 5.61 -0.27
N VAL A 9 -1.34 6.78 -0.89
CA VAL A 9 -1.11 8.07 -0.23
C VAL A 9 -2.43 8.49 0.37
N HIS A 10 -2.46 8.69 1.69
CA HIS A 10 -3.68 9.11 2.39
C HIS A 10 -3.38 10.21 3.40
N THR A 11 -4.45 10.92 3.78
CA THR A 11 -4.43 11.91 4.85
C THR A 11 -5.66 11.71 5.74
N PRO A 12 -5.54 11.89 7.06
CA PRO A 12 -6.71 11.90 7.94
C PRO A 12 -7.60 13.12 7.63
N ARG A 13 -8.91 12.92 7.63
CA ARG A 13 -9.91 14.00 7.50
C ARG A 13 -11.04 13.74 8.49
N SER A 14 -10.92 14.34 9.67
CA SER A 14 -11.78 14.03 10.82
C SER A 14 -11.75 12.51 11.08
N ASN A 15 -12.91 11.86 11.17
CA ASN A 15 -13.05 10.43 11.47
C ASN A 15 -12.94 9.54 10.21
N LYS A 16 -12.42 10.08 9.09
CA LYS A 16 -12.31 9.36 7.82
C LYS A 16 -10.88 9.46 7.28
N THR A 17 -10.47 8.43 6.54
CA THR A 17 -9.22 8.44 5.78
C THR A 17 -9.50 8.90 4.35
N ARG A 18 -8.90 10.01 3.92
CA ARG A 18 -8.98 10.45 2.52
C ARG A 18 -7.82 9.85 1.74
N ILE A 19 -8.13 9.02 0.76
CA ILE A 19 -7.15 8.52 -0.21
C ILE A 19 -6.88 9.63 -1.23
N ILE A 20 -5.62 10.04 -1.35
CA ILE A 20 -5.16 11.05 -2.31
C ILE A 20 -4.72 10.38 -3.61
N SER A 21 -4.08 9.22 -3.52
CA SER A 21 -3.63 8.45 -4.67
C SER A 21 -3.51 6.97 -4.32
N MET A 22 -3.77 6.11 -5.31
CA MET A 22 -3.55 4.68 -5.23
C MET A 22 -2.92 4.22 -6.54
N ARG A 23 -1.85 3.43 -6.45
CA ARG A 23 -1.28 2.76 -7.62
C ARG A 23 -0.74 1.38 -7.28
N LYS A 24 -0.61 0.56 -8.32
CA LYS A 24 0.15 -0.69 -8.25
C LYS A 24 1.59 -0.37 -7.83
N ALA A 25 2.10 -1.11 -6.86
CA ALA A 25 3.51 -1.03 -6.49
C ALA A 25 4.37 -1.49 -7.68
N ASN A 26 5.50 -0.83 -7.94
CA ASN A 26 6.45 -1.28 -8.95
C ASN A 26 7.25 -2.51 -8.44
N ASN A 27 8.06 -3.12 -9.30
CA ASN A 27 8.78 -4.35 -8.94
C ASN A 27 9.75 -4.17 -7.75
N ARG A 28 10.32 -2.97 -7.59
CA ARG A 28 11.21 -2.66 -6.45
C ARG A 28 10.43 -2.56 -5.15
N GLU A 29 9.34 -1.80 -5.16
CA GLU A 29 8.45 -1.60 -4.01
C GLU A 29 7.80 -2.91 -3.58
N GLN A 30 7.33 -3.73 -4.53
CA GLN A 30 6.82 -5.06 -4.26
C GLN A 30 7.86 -5.89 -3.49
N LYS A 31 9.11 -5.98 -3.95
CA LYS A 31 10.15 -6.76 -3.26
C LYS A 31 10.43 -6.28 -1.83
N ILE A 32 10.39 -4.97 -1.59
CA ILE A 32 10.68 -4.39 -0.26
C ILE A 32 9.49 -4.61 0.69
N TYR A 33 8.28 -4.30 0.25
CA TYR A 33 7.10 -4.30 1.11
C TYR A 33 6.42 -5.66 1.22
N GLN A 34 6.56 -6.54 0.21
CA GLN A 34 6.00 -7.88 0.27
C GLN A 34 6.59 -8.68 1.43
N LYS A 35 7.91 -8.59 1.68
CA LYS A 35 8.55 -9.23 2.84
C LYS A 35 7.92 -8.77 4.16
N ARG A 36 7.74 -7.46 4.32
CA ARG A 36 7.13 -6.87 5.52
C ARG A 36 5.66 -7.25 5.72
N LEU A 37 4.93 -7.47 4.62
CA LEU A 37 3.52 -7.88 4.64
C LEU A 37 3.34 -9.39 4.85
N GLU A 38 4.35 -10.20 4.55
CA GLU A 38 4.36 -11.65 4.80
C GLU A 38 4.84 -11.99 6.23
N GLU A 39 5.57 -11.07 6.88
CA GLU A 39 6.07 -11.22 8.25
C GLU A 39 5.06 -10.83 9.36
N ASN A 40 3.88 -10.29 9.00
CA ASN A 40 2.78 -9.95 9.91
C ASN A 40 1.54 -10.80 9.62
#